data_AF-A0A932X428-F1
#
_entry.id   AF-A0A932X428-F1
#
_cell.length_a   1.000
_cell.length_b   1.000
_cell.length_c   1.000
_cell.angle_alpha   90.00
_cell.angle_beta   90.00
_cell.angle_gamma   90.00
#
_symmetry.space_group_name_H-M   'P 1'
#
loop_
_entity.id
_entity.type
_entity.pdbx_description
1 polymer ?
#
loop_
_entity_poly.entity_id
_entity_poly.type
_entity_poly.pdbx_seq_one_letter_code
_entity_poly.pdbx_strand_id
1 'polypeptide(L)' 'MDRRILPTKNIVGGIRLPGDKSISHRYAMLGAIAEGESTLRYYAPGADCASTLG' A
#
# COMPACT_ATOMS: atom_id res chain seq x y z
N MET A 1 -16.95 12.89 -0.74
CA MET A 1 -17.29 12.92 0.70
C MET A 1 -16.66 14.16 1.28
N ASP A 2 -17.46 15.14 1.70
CA ASP A 2 -16.92 16.33 2.35
C ASP A 2 -16.57 16.04 3.81
N ARG A 3 -15.34 16.35 4.18
CA ARG A 3 -14.81 16.24 5.54
C ARG A 3 -14.23 17.59 5.92
N ARG A 4 -14.69 18.14 7.05
CA ARG A 4 -14.11 19.36 7.63
C ARG A 4 -13.05 18.97 8.65
N ILE A 5 -11.79 19.31 8.38
CA ILE A 5 -10.68 19.17 9.32
C ILE A 5 -10.54 20.49 10.09
N LEU A 6 -10.43 20.42 11.41
CA LEU A 6 -10.22 21.59 12.28
C LEU A 6 -8.72 21.69 12.65
N PRO A 7 -8.19 22.89 12.92
CA PRO A 7 -6.80 23.06 13.33
C PRO A 7 -6.48 22.30 14.62
N THR A 8 -5.28 21.70 14.69
CA THR A 8 -4.73 21.12 15.91
C THR A 8 -3.45 21.85 16.32
N LYS A 9 -3.18 21.91 17.63
CA LYS A 9 -1.95 22.53 18.15
C LYS A 9 -0.72 21.66 17.90
N ASN A 10 -0.84 20.35 18.09
CA ASN A 10 0.25 19.37 17.93
C ASN A 10 -0.31 18.02 17.47
N ILE A 11 0.52 17.21 16.81
CA ILE A 11 0.28 15.78 16.55
C ILE A 11 1.37 15.00 17.27
N VAL A 12 0.99 14.08 18.17
CA VAL A 12 1.94 13.29 18.98
C VAL A 12 1.53 11.83 18.92
N GLY A 13 2.49 10.95 18.62
CA GLY A 13 2.29 9.51 18.56
C GLY A 13 3.22 8.84 17.53
N GLY A 14 3.07 7.53 17.39
CA GLY A 14 3.72 6.74 16.35
C GLY A 14 2.67 6.00 15.53
N ILE A 15 2.91 5.88 14.22
CA ILE A 15 2.05 5.10 13.33
C ILE A 15 2.92 4.17 12.50
N ARG A 16 2.31 3.09 12.01
CA ARG A 16 2.91 2.26 10.97
C ARG A 16 2.33 2.66 9.63
N LEU A 17 3.19 3.02 8.69
CA LEU A 17 2.77 3.34 7.34
C LEU A 17 2.37 2.05 6.58
N PRO A 18 1.45 2.15 5.62
CA PRO A 18 1.17 1.05 4.70
C PRO A 18 2.40 0.73 3.83
N GLY A 19 2.33 -0.38 3.09
CA GLY A 19 3.31 -0.69 2.06
C GLY A 19 3.47 0.41 1.03
N ASP A 20 4.66 0.48 0.41
CA ASP A 20 4.92 1.44 -0.66
C ASP A 20 4.19 1.03 -1.96
N LYS A 21 3.53 2.01 -2.60
CA LYS A 21 2.72 1.80 -3.81
C LYS A 21 3.56 1.28 -4.97
N SER A 22 4.71 1.90 -5.22
CA SER A 22 5.55 1.58 -6.39
C SER A 22 6.22 0.22 -6.22
N ILE A 23 6.70 -0.10 -5.02
CA ILE A 23 7.26 -1.40 -4.67
C ILE A 23 6.20 -2.49 -4.80
N SER A 24 4.97 -2.24 -4.31
CA SER A 24 3.86 -3.20 -4.41
C SER A 24 3.53 -3.52 -5.87
N HIS A 25 3.33 -2.51 -6.71
CA HIS A 25 3.11 -2.71 -8.15
C HIS A 25 4.22 -3.54 -8.79
N ARG A 26 5.48 -3.15 -8.59
CA ARG A 26 6.62 -3.85 -9.20
C ARG A 26 6.71 -5.30 -8.74
N TYR A 27 6.53 -5.58 -7.46
CA TYR A 27 6.59 -6.96 -6.97
C TYR A 27 5.42 -7.81 -7.43
N ALA A 28 4.21 -7.25 -7.57
CA ALA A 28 3.10 -7.97 -8.19
C ALA A 28 3.43 -8.34 -9.65
N MET A 29 3.97 -7.39 -10.44
CA MET A 29 4.36 -7.64 -11.83
C MET A 29 5.49 -8.68 -11.94
N LEU A 30 6.51 -8.58 -11.07
CA LEU A 30 7.61 -9.55 -11.04
C LEU A 30 7.13 -10.94 -10.60
N GLY A 31 6.26 -11.02 -9.60
CA GLY A 31 5.67 -12.27 -9.14
C GLY A 31 4.79 -12.94 -10.20
N ALA A 32 4.10 -12.15 -11.02
CA ALA A 32 3.27 -12.67 -12.12
C ALA A 32 4.07 -13.34 -13.25
N ILE A 33 5.37 -13.06 -13.36
CA ILE A 33 6.27 -13.67 -14.35
C ILE A 33 7.30 -14.63 -13.73
N ALA A 34 7.29 -14.79 -12.40
CA ALA A 34 8.21 -15.68 -11.70
C ALA A 34 7.74 -17.13 -11.79
N GLU A 35 8.69 -18.07 -11.77
CA GLU A 35 8.39 -19.49 -11.62
C GLU A 35 8.13 -19.83 -10.14
N GLY A 36 7.05 -20.57 -9.88
CA GLY A 36 6.66 -20.98 -8.52
C GLY A 36 5.82 -19.95 -7.76
N GLU A 37 5.70 -20.12 -6.45
CA GLU A 37 4.85 -19.28 -5.60
C GLU A 37 5.62 -18.06 -5.07
N SER A 38 5.06 -16.86 -5.27
CA SER A 38 5.57 -15.61 -4.69
C SER A 38 4.69 -15.16 -3.51
N THR A 39 5.27 -15.07 -2.32
CA THR A 39 4.58 -14.51 -1.14
C THR A 39 5.03 -13.07 -0.87
N LEU A 40 4.11 -12.11 -1.02
CA LEU A 40 4.38 -10.68 -0.75
C LEU A 40 3.81 -10.28 0.63
N ARG A 41 4.65 -9.72 1.50
CA ARG A 41 4.25 -9.20 2.82
C ARG A 41 4.23 -7.68 2.82
N TYR A 42 3.30 -7.09 3.57
CA TYR A 42 3.11 -5.65 3.65
C TYR A 42 2.81 -4.99 2.29
N TYR A 43 2.08 -5.71 1.43
CA TYR A 43 1.58 -5.17 0.15
C TYR A 43 0.69 -3.94 0.40
N ALA A 44 0.84 -2.89 -0.41
CA ALA A 44 0.09 -1.66 -0.25
C ALA A 44 -1.42 -1.92 -0.41
N PRO A 45 -2.27 -1.54 0.56
CA PRO A 45 -3.69 -1.91 0.58
C PRO A 45 -4.57 -1.01 -0.31
N GLY A 46 -3.97 -0.07 -1.05
CA GLY A 46 -4.72 0.85 -1.91
C GLY A 46 -5.36 0.14 -3.09
N ALA A 47 -6.52 0.63 -3.54
CA ALA A 47 -7.25 0.07 -4.68
C ALA A 47 -6.39 -0.03 -5.96
N ASP A 48 -5.49 0.93 -6.17
CA ASP A 48 -4.53 0.95 -7.29
C ASP A 48 -3.56 -0.25 -7.26
N CYS A 49 -3.09 -0.66 -6.09
CA CYS A 49 -2.24 -1.85 -5.98
C CYS A 49 -3.06 -3.14 -5.99
N ALA A 50 -4.30 -3.11 -5.48
CA ALA A 50 -5.20 -4.25 -5.53
C ALA A 50 -5.53 -4.63 -6.99
N SER A 51 -5.75 -3.64 -7.87
CA SER A 51 -6.02 -3.89 -9.30
C SER A 51 -4.85 -4.55 -10.06
N THR A 52 -3.63 -4.53 -9.52
CA THR A 52 -2.47 -5.20 -10.14
C THR A 52 -2.50 -6.71 -9.90
N LEU A 53 -3.18 -7.17 -8.86
CA LEU A 53 -3.26 -8.59 -8.50
C LEU A 53 -4.36 -9.36 -9.25
N GLY A 54 -5.24 -8.66 -9.98
CA GLY A 54 -6.40 -9.24 -10.67
C GLY A 54 -7.70 -8.95 -9.93
#